data_AF-A0A954N6Q4-F1
#
_entry.id   AF-A0A954N6Q4-F1
#
_cell.length_a   1.000
_cell.length_b   1.000
_cell.length_c   1.000
_cell.angle_alpha   90.00
_cell.angle_beta   90.00
_cell.angle_gamma   90.00
#
_symmetry.space_group_name_H-M   'P 1'
#
loop_
_entity.id
_entity.type
_entity.pdbx_description
1 polymer ?
#
loop_
_entity_poly.entity_id
_entity_poly.type
_entity_poly.pdbx_seq_one_letter_code
_entity_poly.pdbx_strand_id
1 'polypeptide(L)' 'MGSAHAAAFNTVFCDGSVHSLAYSLDGQMHWRLGVRNDGLPVELP' A
#
# COMPACT_ATOMS: atom_id res chain seq x y z
N MET A 1 -6.33 4.56 10.90
CA MET A 1 -6.18 5.74 10.03
C MET A 1 -4.70 5.86 9.70
N GLY A 2 -4.23 5.12 8.70
CA GLY A 2 -2.86 5.17 8.19
C GLY A 2 -2.89 5.80 6.80
N SER A 3 -2.00 6.75 6.53
CA SER A 3 -1.96 7.46 5.25
C SER A 3 -1.48 6.51 4.16
N ALA A 4 -2.42 5.79 3.55
CA ALA A 4 -2.20 5.09 2.28
C ALA A 4 -2.24 6.13 1.16
N HIS A 5 -1.15 6.86 0.97
CA HIS A 5 -0.94 7.64 -0.25
C HIS A 5 -0.69 6.64 -1.39
N ALA A 6 -1.75 6.21 -2.07
CA ALA A 6 -1.75 5.14 -3.08
C ALA A 6 -0.85 5.36 -4.32
N ALA A 7 0.02 6.36 -4.31
CA ALA A 7 0.80 6.73 -5.49
C ALA A 7 2.23 6.20 -5.46
N ALA A 8 2.94 6.24 -4.32
CA ALA A 8 4.34 5.85 -4.24
C ALA A 8 4.91 5.85 -2.81
N PHE A 9 6.05 5.19 -2.61
CA PHE A 9 6.90 5.32 -1.42
C PHE A 9 8.27 5.88 -1.78
N ASN A 10 8.82 6.74 -0.92
CA ASN A 10 10.16 7.29 -1.12
C ASN A 10 11.23 6.28 -0.68
N THR A 11 12.22 6.03 -1.54
CA THR A 11 13.37 5.16 -1.28
C THR A 11 14.67 5.94 -1.43
N VAL A 12 15.62 5.70 -0.52
CA VAL A 12 16.99 6.20 -0.62
C VAL A 12 17.83 5.17 -1.37
N PHE A 13 18.52 5.61 -2.41
CA PHE A 13 19.39 4.77 -3.24
C PHE A 13 20.84 4.80 -2.69
N CYS A 14 21.68 3.85 -3.11
CA CYS A 14 23.06 3.75 -2.63
C CYS A 14 23.95 4.95 -3.03
N ASP A 15 23.49 5.77 -3.98
CA ASP A 15 24.12 7.03 -4.39
C ASP A 15 23.64 8.25 -3.56
N GLY A 16 22.76 8.02 -2.57
CA GLY A 16 22.19 9.05 -1.71
C GLY A 16 21.02 9.81 -2.34
N SER A 17 20.61 9.48 -3.57
CA SER A 17 19.41 10.05 -4.19
C SER A 17 18.13 9.51 -3.55
N VAL A 18 17.06 10.31 -3.59
CA VAL A 18 15.74 9.92 -3.09
C VAL A 18 14.77 9.88 -4.25
N HIS A 19 14.19 8.71 -4.50
CA HIS A 19 13.20 8.51 -5.56
C HIS A 19 11.88 8.01 -5.01
N SER A 20 10.80 8.50 -5.62
CA SER A 20 9.45 8.04 -5.37
C SER A 20 9.19 6.82 -6.26
N LEU A 21 8.99 5.65 -5.64
CA LEU A 21 8.68 4.41 -6.34
C LEU A 21 7.18 4.15 -6.26
N ALA A 22 6.52 4.15 -7.42
CA ALA A 22 5.10 3.84 -7.51
C ALA A 22 4.83 2.36 -7.20
N TYR A 23 3.86 2.09 -6.35
CA TYR A 23 3.32 0.75 -6.15
C TYR A 23 1.93 0.68 -6.79
N SER A 24 1.64 -0.40 -7.51
CA SER A 24 0.29 -0.71 -7.97
C SER A 24 -0.36 -1.57 -6.89
N LEU A 25 -1.11 -0.95 -5.97
CA LEU A 25 -1.91 -1.66 -4.99
C LEU A 25 -3.38 -1.56 -5.37
N ASP A 26 -4.07 -2.70 -5.41
CA ASP A 26 -5.52 -2.71 -5.47
C ASP A 26 -6.09 -2.16 -4.15
N GLY A 27 -6.82 -1.05 -4.25
CA GLY A 27 -7.34 -0.34 -3.09
C GLY A 27 -8.36 -1.16 -2.29
N GLN A 28 -9.11 -2.05 -2.96
CA GLN A 28 -10.10 -2.90 -2.30
C GLN A 28 -9.42 -4.02 -1.52
N MET A 29 -8.41 -4.69 -2.08
CA MET A 29 -7.60 -5.67 -1.37
C MET A 29 -6.89 -5.05 -0.17
N HIS A 30 -6.26 -3.87 -0.33
CA HIS A 30 -5.63 -3.18 0.80
C HIS A 30 -6.66 -2.88 1.89
N TRP A 31 -7.82 -2.34 1.53
CA TRP A 31 -8.86 -2.03 2.51
C TRP A 31 -9.36 -3.28 3.26
N ARG A 32 -9.64 -4.38 2.54
CA ARG A 32 -10.07 -5.65 3.14
C ARG A 32 -8.98 -6.29 4.01
N LEU A 33 -7.71 -6.14 3.66
CA LEU A 33 -6.59 -6.60 4.50
C LEU A 33 -6.41 -5.76 5.77
N GLY A 34 -6.75 -4.48 5.72
CA GLY A 34 -6.60 -3.55 6.84
C GLY A 34 -7.78 -3.53 7.82
N VAL A 35 -9.00 -3.83 7.34
CA VAL A 35 -10.21 -3.80 8.14
C VAL A 35 -10.52 -5.21 8.66
N ARG A 36 -10.45 -5.39 10.00
CA ARG A 36 -10.68 -6.68 10.65
C ARG A 36 -12.11 -6.88 11.18
N ASN A 37 -12.99 -5.91 10.97
CA ASN A 37 -14.34 -5.89 11.55
C ASN A 37 -15.45 -5.56 10.53
N ASP A 38 -15.18 -5.62 9.24
CA ASP A 38 -16.18 -5.43 8.17
C ASP A 38 -17.02 -6.69 7.90
N GLY A 39 -16.63 -7.84 8.44
CA GLY A 39 -17.31 -9.12 8.24
C GLY A 39 -17.18 -9.64 6.80
N LEU A 40 -16.28 -9.08 6.00
CA LEU A 40 -16.07 -9.47 4.62
C LEU A 40 -14.88 -10.45 4.52
N PRO A 41 -15.03 -11.56 3.77
CA PRO A 41 -13.93 -12.48 3.55
C PRO A 41 -12.84 -11.82 2.68
N VAL A 42 -11.58 -12.05 3.07
CA VAL A 42 -10.41 -11.75 2.24
C VAL A 42 -10.09 -13.00 1.44
N GLU A 43 -10.36 -12.96 0.13
CA GLU A 43 -9.92 -13.98 -0.81
C GLU A 43 -8.58 -13.53 -1.40
N LEU A 44 -7.52 -14.30 -1.15
CA LEU A 44 -6.20 -14.08 -1.75
C LEU A 44 -6.06 -14.94 -3.01
N PRO A 45 -5.45 -14.43 -4.09
CA PRO A 45 -5.17 -15.21 -5.29
C PRO A 45 -4.14 -16.33 -5.06
#